data_AF-A0A1J5PG38-F1
#
_entry.id   AF-A0A1J5PG38-F1
#
_cell.length_a   1.000
_cell.length_b   1.000
_cell.length_c   1.000
_cell.angle_alpha   90.00
_cell.angle_beta   90.00
_cell.angle_gamma   90.00
#
_symmetry.space_group_name_H-M   'P 1'
#
loop_
_entity.id
_entity.type
_entity.pdbx_description
1 polymer ?
#
loop_
_entity_poly.entity_id
_entity_poly.type
_entity_poly.pdbx_seq_one_letter_code
_entity_poly.pdbx_strand_id
1 'polypeptide(L)' 'MLLANIEGFWEPLLALLAHMRETQFIRQSLAVDILKAERVEDILPRLQAAAARALEGTAEMAPEMARRL' A
#
# COMPACT_ATOMS: atom_id res chain seq x y z
N MET A 1 0.00 -4.52 2.69
CA MET A 1 -1.27 -4.95 3.33
C MET A 1 -2.42 -4.68 2.35
N LEU A 2 -3.47 -5.50 2.34
CA LEU A 2 -4.65 -5.31 1.49
C LEU A 2 -5.95 -5.34 2.31
N LEU A 3 -6.89 -4.45 2.00
CA LEU A 3 -8.24 -4.41 2.53
C LEU A 3 -9.25 -4.87 1.46
N ALA A 4 -10.06 -5.86 1.80
CA ALA A 4 -11.19 -6.30 0.98
C ALA A 4 -12.41 -5.40 1.26
N ASN A 5 -12.58 -4.37 0.45
CA ASN A 5 -13.64 -3.37 0.55
C ASN A 5 -14.88 -3.79 -0.23
N ILE A 6 -15.46 -4.92 0.16
CA ILE A 6 -16.66 -5.45 -0.48
C ILE A 6 -17.83 -4.52 -0.13
N GLU A 7 -18.54 -4.05 -1.16
CA GLU A 7 -19.69 -3.14 -1.03
C GLU A 7 -19.40 -1.89 -0.18
N GLY A 8 -18.16 -1.42 -0.17
CA GLY A 8 -17.77 -0.21 0.54
C GLY A 8 -17.67 -0.35 2.06
N PHE A 9 -17.61 -1.57 2.60
CA PHE A 9 -17.57 -1.81 4.04
C PHE A 9 -16.47 -1.00 4.78
N TRP A 10 -15.31 -0.81 4.17
CA TRP A 10 -14.17 -0.09 4.76
C TRP A 10 -14.10 1.39 4.39
N GLU A 11 -15.04 1.92 3.59
CA GLU A 11 -15.04 3.34 3.21
C GLU A 11 -15.01 4.31 4.40
N PRO A 12 -15.74 4.08 5.52
CA PRO A 12 -15.64 4.96 6.68
C PRO A 12 -14.23 4.99 7.31
N LEU A 13 -13.54 3.85 7.34
CA LEU A 13 -12.17 3.77 7.84
C LEU A 13 -11.20 4.48 6.90
N LEU A 14 -11.35 4.28 5.58
CA LEU A 14 -10.52 4.94 4.57
C LEU A 14 -10.67 6.47 4.63
N ALA A 15 -11.90 6.97 4.80
CA ALA A 15 -12.17 8.39 5.00
C ALA A 15 -11.49 8.94 6.27
N LEU A 16 -11.54 8.19 7.38
CA LEU A 16 -10.86 8.57 8.61
C LEU A 16 -9.33 8.66 8.42
N LEU A 17 -8.73 7.66 7.77
CA LEU A 17 -7.29 7.64 7.50
C LEU A 17 -6.86 8.79 6.57
N ALA A 18 -7.69 9.12 5.57
CA ALA A 18 -7.46 10.28 4.71
C ALA A 18 -7.49 11.58 5.52
N HIS A 19 -8.51 11.76 6.38
CA HIS A 19 -8.62 12.93 7.25
C HIS A 19 -7.43 13.06 8.22
N MET A 20 -6.98 11.97 8.82
CA MET A 20 -5.80 11.95 9.70
C MET A 20 -4.51 12.33 8.94
N ARG A 21 -4.43 12.03 7.64
CA ARG A 21 -3.30 12.42 6.79
C ARG A 21 -3.33 13.91 6.46
N GLU A 22 -4.50 14.42 6.08
CA GLU A 22 -4.72 15.84 5.78
C GLU A 22 -4.43 16.73 6.99
N THR A 23 -4.83 16.28 8.18
CA THR A 23 -4.60 16.98 9.45
C THR A 23 -3.22 16.77 10.05
N GLN A 24 -2.32 16.08 9.32
CA GLN A 24 -0.95 15.75 9.74
C GLN A 24 -0.86 14.98 11.07
N PHE A 25 -1.93 14.29 11.46
CA PHE A 25 -1.94 13.40 12.62
C PHE A 25 -1.05 12.17 12.38
N ILE A 26 -0.92 11.73 11.12
CA ILE A 26 0.01 10.68 10.70
C ILE A 26 1.23 11.33 10.02
N ARG A 27 2.43 11.09 10.54
CA ARG A 27 3.68 11.53 9.89
C ARG A 27 3.77 10.89 8.50
N GLN A 28 4.18 11.65 7.49
CA GLN A 28 4.27 11.15 6.09
C GLN A 28 5.13 9.89 5.96
N SER A 29 6.18 9.74 6.79
CA SER A 29 7.04 8.55 6.83
C SER A 29 6.35 7.29 7.39
N LEU A 30 5.17 7.42 8.00
CA LEU A 30 4.34 6.34 8.53
C LEU A 30 3.02 6.18 7.74
N ALA A 31 2.86 6.91 6.63
CA ALA A 31 1.69 6.78 5.79
C ALA A 31 1.69 5.38 5.16
N VAL A 32 0.79 4.52 5.64
CA VAL A 32 0.61 3.17 5.10
C VAL A 32 -0.14 3.27 3.79
N ASP A 33 0.49 2.83 2.70
CA ASP A 33 -0.21 2.62 1.43
C ASP A 33 -1.04 1.34 1.53
N ILE A 34 -2.35 1.53 1.60
CA ILE A 34 -3.33 0.46 1.72
C ILE A 34 -3.77 0.04 0.32
N LEU A 35 -3.51 -1.22 -0.04
CA LEU A 35 -4.11 -1.82 -1.22
C LEU A 35 -5.58 -2.13 -0.94
N LYS A 36 -6.44 -1.95 -1.93
CA LYS A 36 -7.89 -2.22 -1.85
C LYS A 36 -8.30 -3.26 -2.89
N ALA A 37 -9.25 -4.13 -2.56
CA ALA A 37 -9.95 -5.01 -3.51
C ALA A 37 -11.47 -4.90 -3.29
N GLU A 38 -12.23 -4.64 -4.35
CA GLU A 38 -13.72 -4.54 -4.28
C GLU A 38 -14.40 -5.90 -4.39
N ARG A 39 -13.70 -6.90 -4.92
CA ARG A 39 -14.18 -8.26 -5.14
C ARG A 39 -13.21 -9.26 -4.51
N VAL A 40 -13.73 -10.39 -4.07
CA VAL A 40 -12.93 -11.41 -3.36
C VAL A 40 -11.90 -12.04 -4.29
N GLU A 41 -12.28 -12.32 -5.53
CA GLU A 41 -11.40 -12.90 -6.57
C GLU A 41 -10.22 -11.98 -6.94
N ASP A 42 -10.33 -10.67 -6.68
CA ASP A 42 -9.27 -9.71 -6.96
C ASP A 42 -8.18 -9.70 -5.88
N ILE A 43 -8.42 -10.28 -4.70
CA ILE A 43 -7.52 -10.21 -3.55
C ILE A 43 -6.16 -10.81 -3.88
N LEU A 44 -6.12 -12.06 -4.34
CA LEU A 44 -4.88 -12.77 -4.60
C LEU A 44 -4.09 -12.18 -5.77
N PRO A 45 -4.69 -11.89 -6.95
CA PRO A 45 -3.98 -11.25 -8.05
C PRO A 45 -3.37 -9.90 -7.65
N ARG A 46 -4.09 -9.06 -6.88
CA ARG A 46 -3.58 -7.77 -6.43
C ARG A 46 -2.43 -7.90 -5.44
N LEU A 47 -2.53 -8.84 -4.49
CA LEU A 47 -1.43 -9.12 -3.55
C LEU A 47 -0.17 -9.62 -4.26
N GLN A 48 -0.32 -10.53 -5.23
CA GLN A 48 0.80 -11.05 -6.01
C GLN A 48 1.48 -9.94 -6.83
N ALA A 49 0.69 -9.09 -7.51
CA ALA A 49 1.21 -7.96 -8.27
C ALA A 49 1.96 -6.96 -7.36
N ALA A 50 1.43 -6.68 -6.17
CA ALA A 50 2.11 -5.82 -5.20
C ALA A 50 3.41 -6.43 -4.67
N ALA A 51 3.41 -7.75 -4.41
CA ALA A 51 4.61 -8.47 -3.98
C ALA A 51 5.71 -8.47 -5.06
N ALA A 52 5.33 -8.68 -6.32
CA ALA A 52 6.26 -8.60 -7.46
C ALA A 52 6.92 -7.22 -7.56
N ARG A 53 6.12 -6.14 -7.49
CA ARG A 53 6.64 -4.76 -7.51
C ARG A 53 7.57 -4.45 -6.34
N ALA A 54 7.27 -4.96 -5.14
CA ALA A 54 8.13 -4.76 -3.97
C ALA A 54 9.49 -5.46 -4.13
N LEU A 55 9.50 -6.64 -4.76
CA LEU A 55 10.73 -7.36 -5.07
C LEU A 55 11.57 -6.63 -6.13
N GLU A 56 10.95 -6.12 -7.18
CA GLU A 56 11.60 -5.30 -8.21
C GLU A 56 12.27 -4.05 -7.63
N GLY A 57 11.53 -3.29 -6.80
CA GLY A 57 12.09 -2.11 -6.14
C GLY A 57 13.25 -2.42 -5.19
N THR A 58 13.21 -3.58 -4.53
CA THR A 58 14.33 -4.04 -3.68
C THR A 58 15.56 -4.42 -4.52
N ALA A 59 15.34 -5.08 -5.67
CA ALA A 59 16.39 -5.46 -6.60
C ALA A 59 17.05 -4.25 -7.28
N GLU A 60 16.29 -3.17 -7.55
CA GLU A 60 16.80 -1.94 -8.17
C GLU A 60 17.60 -1.06 -7.18
N MET A 61 17.28 -1.09 -5.88
CA MET A 61 18.07 -0.36 -4.87
C MET A 61 19.43 -1.00 -4.57
N ALA A 62 19.56 -2.33 -4.69
CA ALA A 62 20.82 -3.04 -4.44
C ALA A 62 22.02 -2.56 -5.32
N PRO A 63 21.89 -2.39 -6.65
CA PRO A 63 22.96 -1.87 -7.49
C PRO A 63 23.24 -0.36 -7.26
N GLU A 64 22.25 0.43 -6.86
CA GLU A 64 22.42 1.87 -6.53
C GLU A 64 23.21 2.06 -5.22
N MET A 65 23.00 1.19 -4.23
CA MET A 65 23.79 1.18 -2.99
C MET A 65 25.25 0.77 -3.24
N ALA A 66 25.48 -0.18 -4.14
CA ALA A 66 26.82 -0.63 -4.52
C ALA A 66 27.63 0.44 -5.30
N ARG A 67 26.96 1.38 -5.97
CA ARG A 67 27.61 2.52 -6.67
C ARG A 67 28.05 3.66 -5.77
N ARG A 68 27.58 3.71 -4.52
CA ARG A 68 27.84 4.80 -3.57
C ARG A 68 28.89 4.43 -2.50
N LEU A 69 29.53 3.27 -2.64
CA LEU A 69 30.66 2.78 -1.84
C LEU A 69 31.93 2.79 -2.69
#